data_AF-A0A943HP60-F1
#
_entry.id   AF-A0A943HP60-F1
#
_cell.length_a   1.000
_cell.length_b   1.000
_cell.length_c   1.000
_cell.angle_alpha   90.00
_cell.angle_beta   90.00
_cell.angle_gamma   90.00
#
_symmetry.space_group_name_H-M   'P 1'
#
loop_
_entity.id
_entity.type
_entity.pdbx_description
1 polymer ?
#
loop_
_entity_poly.entity_id
_entity_poly.type
_entity_poly.pdbx_seq_one_letter_code
_entity_poly.pdbx_strand_id
1 'polypeptide(L)'
;MNRSARGIRRIDVNGIYELSTNAVQLTDASVDYGINPHCYNELPCESIILLKVHADVPAGGEALPVYVITPNMGQTTLATAGATTGTSKVPVVDSNNNPVTGTDVTGTTERLAYLNKRTGVIRFLEFRASTPAAASNGEPVAASVNAVKAK
;
A
#
# COMPACT_ATOMS: atom_id res chain seq x y z
N MET A 1 29.86 -23.25 -6.67
CA MET A 1 29.23 -21.97 -7.10
C MET A 1 28.22 -22.27 -8.18
N ASN A 2 26.92 -22.17 -7.88
CA ASN A 2 25.84 -22.23 -8.87
C ASN A 2 24.67 -21.40 -8.33
N ARG A 3 24.79 -20.06 -8.38
CA ARG A 3 23.65 -19.18 -8.17
C ARG A 3 23.03 -18.96 -9.55
N SER A 4 22.08 -19.84 -9.88
CA SER A 4 21.28 -19.77 -11.10
C SER A 4 20.90 -18.33 -11.40
N ALA A 5 21.16 -17.89 -12.63
CA ALA A 5 20.90 -16.57 -13.18
C ALA A 5 19.40 -16.23 -13.23
N ARG A 6 18.76 -16.13 -12.07
CA ARG A 6 17.40 -15.62 -11.96
C ARG A 6 17.46 -14.26 -11.32
N GLY A 7 18.07 -13.30 -12.05
CA GLY A 7 17.95 -11.91 -11.70
C GLY A 7 16.48 -11.55 -11.57
N ILE A 8 16.17 -10.63 -10.66
CA ILE A 8 14.83 -10.09 -10.46
C ILE A 8 14.09 -9.89 -11.79
N ARG A 9 12.82 -10.32 -11.81
CA ARG A 9 11.98 -10.22 -13.00
C ARG A 9 11.85 -8.77 -13.42
N ARG A 10 11.88 -8.54 -14.73
CA ARG A 10 11.58 -7.26 -15.35
C ARG A 10 10.37 -7.41 -16.25
N ILE A 11 9.63 -6.33 -16.44
CA ILE A 11 8.45 -6.31 -17.32
C ILE A 11 8.84 -6.24 -18.80
N ASP A 12 10.05 -5.76 -19.08
CA ASP A 12 10.64 -5.66 -20.42
C ASP A 12 12.16 -5.94 -20.34
N VAL A 13 12.80 -6.22 -21.46
CA VAL A 13 14.23 -6.48 -21.58
C VAL A 13 15.00 -5.23 -21.11
N ASN A 14 15.77 -5.36 -20.02
CA ASN A 14 16.45 -4.26 -19.33
C ASN A 14 15.53 -3.16 -18.77
N GLY A 15 14.22 -3.39 -18.76
CA GLY A 15 13.22 -2.41 -18.34
C GLY A 15 12.97 -2.36 -16.83
N ILE A 16 11.75 -1.97 -16.49
CA ILE A 16 11.27 -1.78 -15.12
C ILE A 16 11.24 -3.12 -14.36
N TYR A 17 11.68 -3.10 -13.10
CA TYR A 17 11.68 -4.27 -12.24
C TYR A 17 10.28 -4.60 -11.74
N GLU A 18 9.98 -5.89 -11.59
CA GLU A 18 8.75 -6.37 -10.96
C GLU A 18 9.03 -6.70 -9.49
N LEU A 19 8.17 -6.19 -8.59
CA LEU A 19 8.17 -6.55 -7.18
C LEU A 19 6.75 -6.93 -6.78
N SER A 20 6.56 -8.14 -6.28
CA SER A 20 5.24 -8.62 -5.85
C SER A 20 5.15 -8.69 -4.34
N THR A 21 3.99 -8.30 -3.80
CA THR A 21 3.64 -8.60 -2.41
C THR A 21 3.32 -10.09 -2.26
N ASN A 22 3.65 -10.67 -1.10
CA ASN A 22 3.46 -12.11 -0.85
C ASN A 22 2.52 -12.42 0.31
N ALA A 23 2.22 -11.44 1.16
CA ALA A 23 1.22 -11.55 2.20
C ALA A 23 0.75 -10.15 2.63
N VAL A 24 -0.34 -10.14 3.41
CA VAL A 24 -0.97 -8.93 3.94
C VAL A 24 -1.35 -9.16 5.40
N GLN A 25 -1.19 -8.13 6.23
CA GLN A 25 -1.61 -8.12 7.63
C GLN A 25 -2.36 -6.82 7.91
N LEU A 26 -3.48 -6.93 8.62
CA LEU A 26 -4.21 -5.79 9.17
C LEU A 26 -3.75 -5.53 10.60
N THR A 27 -3.57 -4.26 10.93
CA THR A 27 -3.42 -3.78 12.30
C THR A 27 -4.45 -2.69 12.57
N ASP A 28 -4.60 -2.27 13.81
CA ASP A 28 -5.54 -1.20 14.18
C ASP A 28 -5.23 0.16 13.51
N ALA A 29 -4.02 0.33 12.96
CA ALA A 29 -3.53 1.59 12.40
C ALA A 29 -3.07 1.52 10.93
N SER A 30 -2.85 0.33 10.37
CA SER A 30 -2.29 0.19 9.03
C SER A 30 -2.60 -1.15 8.36
N VAL A 31 -2.54 -1.13 7.02
CA VAL A 31 -2.48 -2.33 6.18
C VAL A 31 -1.02 -2.55 5.77
N ASP A 32 -0.47 -3.69 6.17
CA ASP A 32 0.94 -4.03 5.97
C ASP A 32 1.08 -5.12 4.91
N TYR A 33 1.79 -4.84 3.81
CA TYR A 33 2.11 -5.83 2.78
C TYR A 33 3.54 -6.34 2.90
N GLY A 34 3.71 -7.66 2.90
CA GLY A 34 5.02 -8.30 2.81
C GLY A 34 5.51 -8.39 1.37
N ILE A 35 6.83 -8.41 1.18
CA ILE A 35 7.52 -8.66 -0.09
C ILE A 35 8.66 -9.67 0.09
N ASN A 36 9.01 -10.43 -0.95
CA ASN A 36 10.13 -11.36 -0.84
C ASN A 36 11.47 -10.63 -0.58
N PRO A 37 12.22 -10.95 0.50
CA PRO A 37 13.47 -10.29 0.82
C PRO A 37 14.53 -10.40 -0.27
N HIS A 38 14.61 -11.54 -0.97
CA HIS A 38 15.58 -11.73 -2.04
C HIS A 38 15.28 -10.79 -3.21
N CYS A 39 14.02 -10.70 -3.64
CA CYS A 39 13.60 -9.76 -4.67
C CYS A 39 13.87 -8.32 -4.25
N TYR A 40 13.55 -7.95 -3.01
CA TYR A 40 13.85 -6.61 -2.52
C TYR A 40 15.36 -6.34 -2.54
N ASN A 41 16.20 -7.25 -2.05
CA ASN A 41 17.64 -7.04 -1.95
C ASN A 41 18.35 -6.95 -3.31
N GLU A 42 17.84 -7.64 -4.33
CA GLU A 42 18.36 -7.55 -5.71
C GLU A 42 18.02 -6.23 -6.42
N LEU A 43 16.97 -5.51 -5.99
CA LEU A 43 16.66 -4.20 -6.55
C LEU A 43 17.80 -3.20 -6.33
N PRO A 44 18.04 -2.25 -7.24
CA PRO A 44 18.85 -1.09 -6.93
C PRO A 44 18.33 -0.34 -5.69
N CYS A 45 19.20 0.42 -5.04
CA CYS A 45 18.79 1.27 -3.91
C CYS A 45 17.78 2.35 -4.30
N GLU A 46 17.75 2.71 -5.57
CA GLU A 46 16.82 3.68 -6.16
C GLU A 46 16.39 3.16 -7.54
N SER A 47 15.09 3.00 -7.76
CA SER A 47 14.59 2.49 -9.04
C SER A 47 13.09 2.75 -9.23
N ILE A 48 12.64 2.67 -10.48
CA ILE A 48 11.22 2.53 -10.80
C ILE A 48 10.90 1.03 -10.85
N ILE A 49 9.79 0.65 -10.22
CA ILE A 49 9.29 -0.71 -10.12
C ILE A 49 7.82 -0.78 -10.55
N LEU A 50 7.41 -1.93 -11.06
CA LEU A 50 6.01 -2.33 -11.10
C LEU A 50 5.73 -3.11 -9.82
N LEU A 51 5.03 -2.49 -8.89
CA LEU A 51 4.56 -3.13 -7.66
C LEU A 51 3.27 -3.89 -7.95
N LYS A 52 3.26 -5.20 -7.69
CA LYS A 52 2.08 -6.05 -7.81
C LYS A 52 1.53 -6.37 -6.42
N VAL A 53 0.31 -5.94 -6.16
CA VAL A 53 -0.41 -6.24 -4.93
C VAL A 53 -1.19 -7.53 -5.14
N HIS A 54 -0.74 -8.62 -4.52
CA HIS A 54 -1.30 -9.97 -4.76
C HIS A 54 -2.55 -10.28 -3.91
N ALA A 55 -2.75 -9.60 -2.79
CA ALA A 55 -3.87 -9.85 -1.90
C ALA A 55 -4.76 -8.61 -1.81
N ASP A 56 -6.07 -8.84 -1.73
CA ASP A 56 -7.00 -7.78 -1.40
C ASP A 56 -6.78 -7.25 0.01
N VAL A 57 -7.21 -6.01 0.22
CA VAL A 57 -7.19 -5.37 1.52
C VAL A 57 -8.11 -6.13 2.47
N PRO A 58 -7.62 -6.52 3.67
CA PRO A 58 -8.49 -7.12 4.69
C PRO A 58 -9.61 -6.16 5.10
N ALA A 59 -10.80 -6.71 5.37
CA ALA A 59 -11.96 -5.93 5.79
C ALA A 59 -11.64 -5.05 7.02
N GLY A 60 -11.98 -3.76 6.93
CA GLY A 60 -11.66 -2.74 7.95
C GLY A 60 -10.35 -1.98 7.69
N GLY A 61 -9.57 -2.37 6.68
CA GLY A 61 -8.33 -1.71 6.29
C GLY A 61 -8.47 -0.64 5.21
N GLU A 62 -9.67 -0.38 4.70
CA GLU A 62 -9.91 0.39 3.48
C GLU A 62 -9.50 1.86 3.62
N ALA A 63 -9.72 2.45 4.80
CA ALA A 63 -9.34 3.83 5.10
C ALA A 63 -7.95 3.95 5.76
N LEU A 64 -7.30 2.82 6.05
CA LEU A 64 -6.01 2.82 6.74
C LEU A 64 -4.85 3.05 5.76
N PRO A 65 -3.77 3.70 6.21
CA PRO A 65 -2.57 3.88 5.40
C PRO A 65 -1.88 2.54 5.12
N VAL A 66 -1.31 2.45 3.92
CA VAL A 66 -0.63 1.26 3.42
C VAL A 66 0.87 1.35 3.65
N TYR A 67 1.46 0.26 4.13
CA TYR A 67 2.90 0.10 4.27
C TYR A 67 3.38 -1.15 3.55
N VAL A 68 4.60 -1.08 3.02
CA VAL A 68 5.34 -2.27 2.58
C VAL A 68 6.37 -2.61 3.65
N ILE A 69 6.30 -3.84 4.13
CA ILE A 69 7.25 -4.38 5.09
C ILE A 69 8.46 -4.85 4.32
N THR A 70 9.58 -4.17 4.52
CA THR A 70 10.85 -4.49 3.87
C THR A 70 11.76 -5.25 4.83
N PRO A 71 12.59 -6.17 4.32
CA PRO A 71 13.55 -6.87 5.16
C PRO A 71 14.58 -5.88 5.72
N ASN A 72 14.90 -6.03 6.99
CA ASN A 72 16.06 -5.42 7.63
C ASN A 72 16.98 -6.56 8.08
N MET A 73 18.28 -6.48 7.78
CA MET A 73 19.26 -7.53 8.14
C MET A 73 18.94 -8.92 7.57
N GLY A 74 18.31 -9.00 6.39
CA GLY A 74 18.13 -10.26 5.65
C GLY A 74 17.01 -11.19 6.13
N GLN A 75 16.09 -10.72 6.98
CA GLN A 75 14.96 -11.52 7.49
C GLN A 75 13.70 -11.42 6.61
N THR A 76 12.78 -12.39 6.75
CA THR A 76 11.50 -12.44 6.03
C THR A 76 10.60 -11.25 6.35
N THR A 77 9.71 -10.90 5.42
CA THR A 77 8.71 -9.87 5.62
C THR A 77 7.38 -10.52 6.03
N LEU A 78 6.71 -9.83 6.96
CA LEU A 78 5.58 -10.25 7.78
C LEU A 78 5.92 -11.23 8.92
N ALA A 79 5.62 -10.74 10.12
CA ALA A 79 5.92 -11.41 11.39
C ALA A 79 4.98 -12.61 11.60
N THR A 80 5.53 -13.71 12.10
CA THR A 80 4.74 -14.60 12.95
C THR A 80 4.48 -13.85 14.27
N ALA A 81 3.28 -13.94 14.84
CA ALA A 81 2.94 -13.25 16.09
C ALA A 81 4.06 -13.42 17.14
N GLY A 82 4.68 -12.30 17.54
CA GLY A 82 5.79 -12.28 18.51
C GLY A 82 7.20 -12.02 17.95
N ALA A 83 7.42 -11.89 16.63
CA ALA A 83 8.73 -11.59 16.05
C ALA A 83 8.72 -10.34 15.16
N THR A 84 9.05 -9.18 15.72
CA THR A 84 9.19 -7.89 15.00
C THR A 84 10.64 -7.57 14.60
N THR A 85 11.58 -8.43 14.97
CA THR A 85 13.01 -8.20 14.78
C THR A 85 13.40 -8.37 13.30
N GLY A 86 13.94 -7.30 12.71
CA GLY A 86 14.49 -7.36 11.34
C GLY A 86 13.51 -7.00 10.22
N THR A 87 12.46 -6.23 10.49
CA THR A 87 11.60 -5.66 9.43
C THR A 87 11.42 -4.15 9.57
N SER A 88 11.36 -3.43 8.45
CA SER A 88 11.08 -1.99 8.42
C SER A 88 9.75 -1.70 7.71
N LYS A 89 8.91 -0.84 8.29
CA LYS A 89 7.69 -0.35 7.65
C LYS A 89 8.05 0.80 6.71
N VAL A 90 7.90 0.59 5.41
CA VAL A 90 8.11 1.63 4.39
C VAL A 90 6.75 2.20 4.00
N PRO A 91 6.49 3.50 4.22
CA PRO A 91 5.24 4.12 3.81
C PRO A 91 5.09 4.11 2.30
N VAL A 92 3.85 3.87 1.87
CA VAL A 92 3.43 4.04 0.48
C VAL A 92 2.70 5.37 0.35
N VAL A 93 3.17 6.22 -0.55
CA VAL A 93 2.60 7.56 -0.78
C VAL A 93 2.22 7.75 -2.25
N ASP A 94 1.28 8.65 -2.51
CA ASP A 94 0.87 9.02 -3.85
C ASP A 94 1.85 10.03 -4.50
N SER A 95 1.56 10.45 -5.73
CA SER A 95 2.34 11.45 -6.47
C SER A 95 2.43 12.81 -5.76
N ASN A 96 1.52 13.10 -4.83
CA ASN A 96 1.40 14.34 -4.06
C ASN A 96 1.99 14.22 -2.64
N ASN A 97 2.56 13.06 -2.29
CA ASN A 97 3.08 12.71 -0.96
C ASN A 97 2.02 12.50 0.11
N ASN A 98 0.76 12.26 -0.26
CA ASN A 98 -0.25 11.81 0.69
C ASN A 98 -0.12 10.30 0.92
N PRO A 99 -0.48 9.80 2.12
CA PRO A 99 -0.54 8.37 2.37
C PRO A 99 -1.51 7.69 1.41
N VAL A 100 -1.06 6.60 0.78
CA VAL A 100 -1.93 5.69 0.03
C VAL A 100 -2.75 4.88 1.02
N THR A 101 -4.04 4.75 0.77
CA THR A 101 -4.97 4.01 1.63
C THR A 101 -5.27 2.62 1.08
N GLY A 102 -5.87 1.74 1.90
CA GLY A 102 -6.32 0.43 1.44
C GLY A 102 -7.21 0.50 0.19
N THR A 103 -8.14 1.46 0.15
CA THR A 103 -9.04 1.69 -1.00
C THR A 103 -8.27 1.84 -2.31
N ASP A 104 -7.07 2.41 -2.26
CA ASP A 104 -6.22 2.64 -3.43
C ASP A 104 -5.56 1.37 -3.97
N VAL A 105 -5.53 0.27 -3.22
CA VAL A 105 -4.81 -0.97 -3.58
C VAL A 105 -5.71 -2.21 -3.61
N THR A 106 -7.03 -2.04 -3.57
CA THR A 106 -8.04 -3.12 -3.71
C THR A 106 -8.07 -3.75 -5.12
N GLY A 107 -8.43 -5.03 -5.22
CA GLY A 107 -8.67 -5.72 -6.49
C GLY A 107 -7.42 -6.28 -7.17
N THR A 108 -6.41 -6.69 -6.40
CA THR A 108 -5.12 -7.20 -6.90
C THR A 108 -4.48 -6.32 -7.99
N THR A 109 -4.10 -5.09 -7.61
CA THR A 109 -3.64 -4.08 -8.58
C THR A 109 -2.15 -4.13 -8.88
N GLU A 110 -1.77 -3.74 -10.09
CA GLU A 110 -0.40 -3.41 -10.46
C GLU A 110 -0.22 -1.88 -10.47
N ARG A 111 0.85 -1.39 -9.86
CA ARG A 111 1.12 0.05 -9.69
C ARG A 111 2.54 0.40 -10.08
N LEU A 112 2.69 1.43 -10.91
CA LEU A 112 4.01 1.98 -11.21
C LEU A 112 4.48 2.83 -10.03
N ALA A 113 5.63 2.49 -9.46
CA ALA A 113 6.13 3.12 -8.26
C ALA A 113 7.62 3.45 -8.35
N TYR A 114 8.00 4.56 -7.73
CA TYR A 114 9.37 4.88 -7.39
C TYR A 114 9.71 4.29 -6.02
N LEU A 115 10.84 3.59 -5.94
CA LEU A 115 11.39 3.04 -4.71
C LEU A 115 12.72 3.73 -4.39
N ASN A 116 12.85 4.20 -3.16
CA ASN A 116 14.14 4.61 -2.60
C ASN A 116 14.35 3.93 -1.25
N LYS A 117 15.29 2.98 -1.22
CA LYS A 117 15.62 2.19 -0.03
C LYS A 117 16.37 2.99 1.03
N ARG A 118 17.06 4.07 0.63
CA ARG A 118 17.85 4.91 1.53
C ARG A 118 16.97 5.88 2.30
N THR A 119 16.00 6.49 1.62
CA THR A 119 15.01 7.37 2.27
C THR A 119 13.85 6.58 2.87
N GLY A 120 13.68 5.31 2.48
CA GLY A 120 12.64 4.44 3.00
C GLY A 120 11.26 4.86 2.53
N VAL A 121 11.10 5.12 1.23
CA VAL A 121 9.82 5.56 0.63
C VAL A 121 9.50 4.73 -0.62
N ILE A 122 8.24 4.36 -0.76
CA ILE A 122 7.65 3.91 -2.02
C ILE A 122 6.61 4.94 -2.43
N ARG A 123 6.73 5.49 -3.64
CA ARG A 123 5.82 6.50 -4.18
C ARG A 123 5.15 5.99 -5.44
N PHE A 124 3.82 5.96 -5.45
CA PHE A 124 3.07 5.71 -6.68
C PHE A 124 3.23 6.90 -7.63
N LEU A 125 3.57 6.59 -8.88
CA LEU A 125 3.83 7.60 -9.91
C LEU A 125 2.59 7.94 -10.73
N GLU A 126 1.53 7.13 -10.58
CA GLU A 126 0.23 7.38 -11.18
C GLU A 126 -0.47 8.58 -10.54
N PHE A 127 -1.17 9.33 -11.37
CA PHE A 127 -2.04 10.41 -10.94
C PHE A 127 -3.43 9.85 -10.66
N ARG A 128 -3.87 9.91 -9.41
CA ARG A 128 -5.29 9.78 -9.06
C ARG A 128 -5.87 11.17 -8.90
N ALA A 129 -6.76 11.57 -9.80
CA ALA A 129 -7.57 12.75 -9.57
C ALA A 129 -8.39 12.53 -8.30
N SER A 130 -8.15 13.31 -7.26
CA SER A 130 -8.99 13.31 -6.07
C SER A 130 -10.40 13.68 -6.52
N THR A 131 -11.33 12.74 -6.45
CA THR A 131 -12.75 13.06 -6.60
C THR A 131 -13.08 13.94 -5.39
N PRO A 132 -13.56 15.19 -5.59
CA PRO A 132 -13.97 16.01 -4.45
C PRO A 132 -15.00 15.22 -3.66
N ALA A 133 -14.83 15.14 -2.33
CA ALA A 133 -15.88 14.62 -1.47
C ALA A 133 -17.17 15.37 -1.83
N ALA A 134 -18.22 14.64 -2.19
CA ALA A 134 -19.51 15.26 -2.46
C ALA A 134 -19.85 16.10 -1.22
N ALA A 135 -20.08 17.40 -1.42
CA ALA A 135 -20.50 18.27 -0.33
C ALA A 135 -21.77 17.64 0.27
N SER A 136 -21.73 17.27 1.55
CA SER A 136 -22.95 16.97 2.28
C SER A 136 -23.73 18.28 2.33
N ASN A 137 -24.68 18.46 1.42
CA ASN A 137 -25.70 19.48 1.58
C ASN A 137 -26.52 19.04 2.80
N GLY A 138 -26.08 19.46 3.99
CA GLY A 138 -26.87 19.38 5.21
C GLY A 138 -28.11 20.23 4.99
N GLU A 139 -29.20 19.59 4.62
CA GLU A 139 -30.51 20.22 4.64
C GLU A 139 -30.86 20.49 6.12
N PRO A 140 -31.26 21.71 6.49
CA PRO A 140 -31.64 21.98 7.87
C PRO A 140 -32.91 21.18 8.18
N VAL A 141 -32.91 20.49 9.31
CA VAL A 141 -34.10 19.87 9.89
C VAL A 141 -35.16 20.94 10.17
N ALA A 142 -36.11 21.12 9.25
CA ALA A 142 -37.31 21.88 9.51
C ALA A 142 -38.23 21.06 10.43
N ALA A 143 -38.25 21.43 11.71
CA ALA A 143 -39.21 20.90 12.67
C ALA A 143 -40.64 21.22 12.22
N SER A 144 -41.42 20.22 11.79
CA SER A 144 -42.86 20.41 11.63
C SER A 144 -43.51 20.38 13.02
N VAL A 145 -43.94 21.54 13.49
CA VAL A 145 -44.77 21.70 14.68
C VAL A 145 -46.12 21.03 14.39
N ASN A 146 -46.37 19.86 14.95
CA ASN A 146 -47.66 19.19 14.81
C ASN A 146 -48.65 19.84 15.80
N ALA A 147 -49.56 20.66 15.28
CA ALA A 147 -50.61 21.30 16.06
C ALA A 147 -51.57 20.26 16.64
N VAL A 148 -51.65 20.19 17.97
CA VAL A 148 -52.62 19.36 18.70
C VAL A 148 -54.02 19.95 18.50
N LYS A 149 -54.89 19.21 17.81
CA LYS A 149 -56.33 19.50 17.78
C LYS A 149 -56.99 18.81 18.98
N ALA A 150 -57.22 19.56 20.06
CA ALA A 150 -58.06 19.11 21.16
C ALA A 150 -59.54 19.29 20.80
N LYS A 151 -60.33 18.29 21.18
CA LYS A 151 -61.78 18.16 21.01
C LYS A 151 -62.53 18.96 22.07
#